data_AF-A0A4R4N830-F1
#
_entry.id   AF-A0A4R4N830-F1
#
_cell.length_a   1.000
_cell.length_b   1.000
_cell.length_c   1.000
_cell.angle_alpha   90.00
_cell.angle_beta   90.00
_cell.angle_gamma   90.00
#
_symmetry.space_group_name_H-M   'P 1'
#
loop_
_entity.id
_entity.type
_entity.pdbx_description
1 polymer ?
#
loop_
_entity_poly.entity_id
_entity_poly.type
_entity_poly.pdbx_seq_one_letter_code
_entity_poly.pdbx_strand_id
1 'polypeptide(L)' 'MLECPSEPLAAMARLAGSGLFGDYVVYERPGAWTFAGGVLGEVVLDAGAVRTRWPDRPPST' A
#
# COMPACT_ATOMS: atom_id res chain seq x y z
N MET A 1 13.97 1.46 -28.57
CA MET A 1 13.86 1.68 -27.11
C MET A 1 12.59 2.48 -26.91
N LEU A 2 11.52 1.88 -26.37
CA LEU A 2 10.22 2.54 -26.23
C LEU A 2 10.13 3.15 -24.83
N GLU A 3 10.43 4.45 -24.73
CA GLU A 3 10.00 5.25 -23.59
C GLU A 3 8.55 5.66 -23.83
N CYS A 4 7.61 4.87 -23.32
CA CYS A 4 6.35 5.45 -22.89
C CYS A 4 6.53 5.74 -21.40
N PRO A 5 6.94 6.95 -20.99
CA PRO A 5 6.84 7.32 -19.59
C PRO A 5 5.35 7.35 -19.31
N SER A 6 4.80 6.24 -18.81
CA SER A 6 3.53 6.32 -18.12
C SER A 6 3.77 7.37 -17.04
N GLU A 7 3.05 8.50 -17.10
CA GLU A 7 3.09 9.45 -16.01
C GLU A 7 2.96 8.64 -14.71
N PRO A 8 3.86 8.84 -13.73
CA PRO A 8 3.90 8.00 -12.54
C PRO A 8 2.51 7.82 -11.92
N LEU A 9 1.70 8.88 -11.89
CA LEU A 9 0.30 8.83 -11.46
C LEU A 9 -0.55 7.82 -12.25
N ALA A 10 -0.46 7.80 -13.59
CA ALA A 10 -1.18 6.85 -14.43
C ALA A 10 -0.73 5.40 -14.17
N ALA A 11 0.57 5.18 -13.91
CA ALA A 11 1.08 3.86 -13.52
C ALA A 11 0.51 3.42 -12.16
N MET A 12 0.53 4.32 -11.16
CA MET A 12 -0.03 4.06 -9.83
C MET A 12 -1.54 3.78 -9.88
N ALA A 13 -2.28 4.55 -10.69
CA ALA A 13 -3.71 4.34 -10.90
C ALA A 13 -4.01 2.98 -11.55
N ARG A 14 -3.18 2.55 -12.51
CA ARG A 14 -3.31 1.22 -13.11
C ARG A 14 -3.00 0.10 -12.12
N LEU A 15 -2.00 0.26 -11.26
CA LEU A 15 -1.70 -0.71 -10.19
C LEU A 15 -2.86 -0.80 -9.20
N ALA A 16 -3.38 0.34 -8.74
CA ALA A 16 -4.55 0.42 -7.86
C ALA A 16 -5.79 -0.26 -8.48
N GLY A 17 -6.07 0.00 -9.75
CA GLY A 17 -7.22 -0.57 -10.47
C GLY A 17 -7.03 -2.00 -10.98
N SER A 18 -5.85 -2.61 -10.78
CA SER A 18 -5.54 -3.92 -11.36
C SER A 18 -6.24 -5.09 -10.67
N GLY A 19 -6.71 -4.91 -9.43
CA GLY A 19 -7.22 -5.99 -8.59
C GLY A 19 -6.14 -6.98 -8.11
N LEU A 20 -4.86 -6.72 -8.37
CA LEU A 20 -3.75 -7.59 -7.96
C LEU A 20 -3.47 -7.53 -6.45
N PHE A 21 -3.93 -6.48 -5.77
CA PHE A 21 -3.71 -6.25 -4.34
C PHE A 21 -5.05 -5.99 -3.66
N GLY A 22 -5.31 -6.65 -2.54
CA GLY A 22 -6.53 -6.43 -1.74
C GLY A 22 -6.55 -5.04 -1.13
N ASP A 23 -5.50 -4.71 -0.38
CA ASP A 23 -5.27 -3.38 0.19
C ASP A 23 -4.00 -2.78 -0.42
N TYR A 24 -3.97 -1.46 -0.54
CA TYR A 24 -2.77 -0.74 -0.98
C TYR A 24 -2.75 0.70 -0.47
N VAL A 25 -1.56 1.29 -0.45
CA VAL A 25 -1.36 2.73 -0.23
C VAL A 25 -0.51 3.28 -1.37
N VAL A 26 -0.92 4.42 -1.92
CA VAL A 26 -0.11 5.22 -2.85
C VAL A 26 0.36 6.46 -2.11
N TYR A 27 1.66 6.71 -2.12
CA TYR A 27 2.26 7.90 -1.54
C TYR A 27 3.07 8.65 -2.58
N GLU A 28 2.86 9.96 -2.65
CA GLU A 28 3.63 10.89 -3.48
C GLU A 28 4.57 11.72 -2.61
N ARG A 29 5.79 11.90 -3.09
CA ARG A 29 6.74 12.90 -2.61
C ARG A 29 7.40 13.59 -3.81
N PRO A 30 8.08 14.73 -3.63
CA PRO A 30 8.73 15.42 -4.75
C PRO A 30 9.63 14.47 -5.57
N GLY A 31 9.28 14.29 -6.84
CA GLY A 31 10.02 13.46 -7.80
C GLY A 31 9.90 11.94 -7.61
N ALA A 32 9.06 11.44 -6.72
CA ALA A 32 8.92 10.00 -6.51
C ALA A 32 7.52 9.57 -6.05
N TRP A 33 7.15 8.38 -6.48
CA TRP A 33 5.89 7.71 -6.13
C TRP A 33 6.20 6.35 -5.52
N THR A 34 5.43 5.94 -4.51
CA THR A 34 5.54 4.63 -3.88
C THR A 34 4.18 3.94 -3.89
N PHE A 35 4.15 2.70 -4.35
CA PHE A 35 2.99 1.81 -4.26
C PHE A 35 3.29 0.70 -3.26
N ALA A 36 2.64 0.75 -2.10
CA ALA A 36 2.69 -0.34 -1.12
C ALA A 36 1.45 -1.22 -1.31
N GLY A 37 1.61 -2.31 -2.07
CA GLY A 37 0.54 -3.27 -2.35
C GLY A 37 0.58 -4.47 -1.40
N GLY A 38 -0.56 -4.80 -0.82
CA GLY A 38 -0.71 -5.88 0.16
C GLY A 38 -0.30 -5.47 1.58
N VAL A 39 -0.72 -6.26 2.55
CA VAL A 39 -0.48 -6.03 3.98
C VAL A 39 0.38 -7.17 4.53
N LEU A 40 1.63 -6.85 4.86
CA LEU A 40 2.51 -7.78 5.59
C LEU A 40 2.18 -7.81 7.09
N GLY A 41 1.56 -6.75 7.58
CA GLY A 41 0.97 -6.67 8.91
C GLY A 41 0.38 -5.31 9.18
N GLU A 42 -0.46 -5.25 10.19
CA GLU A 42 -1.31 -4.12 10.50
C GLU A 42 -1.15 -3.73 11.96
N VAL A 43 -1.09 -2.42 12.20
CA VAL A 43 -1.13 -1.82 13.54
C VAL A 43 -2.21 -0.76 13.51
N VAL A 44 -3.26 -0.94 14.31
CA VAL A 44 -4.37 0.01 14.44
C VAL A 44 -4.33 0.62 15.83
N LEU A 45 -4.13 1.94 15.89
CA LEU A 45 -4.24 2.71 17.13
C LEU A 45 -5.63 3.33 17.19
N ASP A 46 -6.42 2.89 18.15
CA ASP A 46 -7.68 3.51 18.55
C ASP A 46 -7.48 4.30 19.86
N ALA A 47 -8.47 5.10 20.25
CA ALA A 47 -8.37 5.98 21.43
C ALA A 47 -8.03 5.28 22.76
N GLY A 48 -8.30 3.97 22.88
CA GLY A 48 -8.04 3.20 24.11
C GLY A 48 -7.29 1.89 23.89
N ALA A 49 -6.81 1.59 22.69
CA ALA A 49 -6.19 0.30 22.38
C ALA A 49 -5.25 0.36 21.19
N VAL A 50 -4.26 -0.53 21.16
CA VAL A 50 -3.38 -0.76 20.00
C VAL A 50 -3.56 -2.20 19.56
N ARG A 51 -4.22 -2.42 18.42
CA ARG A 51 -4.37 -3.76 17.84
C ARG A 51 -3.25 -4.04 16.85
N THR A 52 -2.69 -5.24 16.87
CA THR A 52 -1.74 -5.68 15.84
C THR A 52 -2.16 -7.00 15.21
N ARG A 53 -1.91 -7.14 13.90
CA ARG A 53 -2.16 -8.36 13.13
C ARG A 53 -0.97 -8.65 12.23
N TRP A 54 -0.47 -9.88 12.31
CA TRP A 54 0.59 -10.41 11.45
C TRP A 54 0.17 -11.78 10.93
N PRO A 55 0.52 -12.19 9.69
CA PRO A 55 0.14 -13.49 9.14
C PRO A 55 0.55 -14.67 10.02
N ASP A 56 1.75 -14.61 10.63
CA ASP A 56 2.35 -15.72 11.37
C ASP A 56 2.24 -15.57 12.90
N ARG A 57 1.35 -14.70 13.39
CA ARG A 57 1.19 -14.45 14.82
C ARG A 57 -0.29 -14.30 15.20
N PRO A 58 -0.72 -14.80 16.38
CA PRO A 58 -2.04 -14.46 16.89
C PRO A 58 -2.20 -12.94 17.07
N PRO A 59 -3.41 -12.38 16.83
CA PRO A 59 -3.70 -10.98 17.07
C PRO A 59 -3.38 -10.55 18.50
N SER A 60 -2.95 -9.30 18.70
CA SER A 60 -2.72 -8.73 20.03
C SER A 60 -3.42 -7.38 20.18
N THR A 61 -3.69 -6.98 21.42
CA THR A 61 -4.29 -5.70 21.83
C THR A 61 -3.43 -5.04 22.90
#